data_AF-A0A7W7LZN4-F1
#
_entry.id   AF-A0A7W7LZN4-F1
#
_cell.length_a   1.000
_cell.length_b   1.000
_cell.length_c   1.000
_cell.angle_alpha   90.00
_cell.angle_beta   90.00
_cell.angle_gamma   90.00
#
_symmetry.space_group_name_H-M   'P 1'
#
loop_
_entity.id
_entity.type
_entity.pdbx_description
1 polymer ?
#
loop_
_entity_poly.entity_id
_entity_poly.type
_entity_poly.pdbx_seq_one_letter_code
_entity_poly.pdbx_strand_id
1 'polypeptide(L)' 'MVEVDEFTAVAQSGWSVIVTVRASVVADAAEHERLSWTGSHSWMPVRDGGFVRIGSEPVAGREITGVRTTR' A
#
# COMPACT_ATOMS: atom_id res chain seq x y z
N MET A 1 2.98 6.40 -7.20
CA MET A 1 3.95 5.53 -6.53
C MET A 1 3.33 5.11 -5.22
N VAL A 2 3.32 3.82 -4.93
CA VAL A 2 2.86 3.26 -3.65
C VAL A 2 4.02 2.47 -3.06
N GLU A 3 4.26 2.67 -1.77
CA GLU A 3 5.28 1.96 -1.01
C GLU A 3 4.61 1.22 0.14
N VAL A 4 5.04 -0.02 0.36
CA VAL A 4 4.67 -0.82 1.52
C VAL A 4 5.96 -1.44 2.07
N ASP A 5 6.19 -1.25 3.36
CA ASP A 5 7.36 -1.76 4.05
C ASP A 5 7.00 -2.35 5.41
N GLU A 6 7.87 -3.22 5.89
CA GLU A 6 7.86 -3.69 7.27
C GLU A 6 9.31 -3.92 7.71
N PHE A 7 9.59 -3.59 8.96
CA PHE A 7 10.91 -3.77 9.54
C PHE A 7 10.85 -4.33 10.95
N THR A 8 11.63 -5.38 11.21
CA THR A 8 11.80 -5.99 12.54
C THR A 8 13.17 -5.64 13.11
N ALA A 9 13.19 -4.79 14.13
CA ALA A 9 14.44 -4.33 14.75
C ALA A 9 15.25 -5.47 15.42
N VAL A 10 14.58 -6.46 16.02
CA VAL A 10 15.23 -7.61 16.69
C VAL A 10 16.04 -8.45 15.70
N ALA A 11 15.50 -8.66 14.50
CA ALA A 11 16.14 -9.43 13.44
C ALA A 11 17.00 -8.56 12.51
N GLN A 12 16.93 -7.23 12.66
CA GLN A 12 17.51 -6.25 11.74
C GLN A 12 17.17 -6.55 10.27
N SER A 13 15.96 -7.06 10.04
CA SER A 13 15.48 -7.50 8.74
C SER A 13 14.18 -6.80 8.40
N GLY A 14 13.91 -6.66 7.12
CA GLY A 14 12.68 -6.05 6.63
C GLY A 14 12.50 -6.28 5.15
N TRP A 15 11.37 -5.83 4.65
CA TRP A 15 11.04 -5.88 3.25
C TRP A 15 10.42 -4.55 2.82
N SER A 16 10.56 -4.23 1.53
CA SER A 16 9.91 -3.09 0.92
C SER A 16 9.44 -3.48 -0.48
N VAL A 17 8.26 -2.99 -0.84
CA VAL A 17 7.66 -3.13 -2.15
C VAL A 17 7.39 -1.74 -2.68
N ILE A 18 7.97 -1.42 -3.84
CA ILE A 18 7.74 -0.14 -4.52
C ILE A 18 6.98 -0.43 -5.81
N VAL A 19 5.81 0.19 -5.93
CA VAL A 19 4.96 0.03 -7.10
C VAL A 19 4.81 1.36 -7.84
N THR A 20 5.23 1.36 -9.10
CA THR A 20 4.86 2.40 -10.06
C THR A 20 3.66 1.89 -10.84
N VAL A 21 2.53 2.57 -10.66
CA VAL A 21 1.23 2.18 -11.21
C VAL A 21 0.52 3.38 -11.83
N ARG A 22 -0.28 3.12 -12.86
CA ARG A 22 -1.35 4.05 -13.22
C ARG A 22 -2.49 3.97 -12.21
N ALA A 23 -2.82 5.12 -11.64
CA ALA A 23 -3.91 5.28 -10.70
C ALA A 23 -4.99 6.21 -11.30
N SER A 24 -6.26 5.91 -11.04
CA SER A 24 -7.39 6.75 -11.45
C SER A 24 -8.40 6.91 -10.33
N VAL A 25 -9.05 8.08 -10.28
CA VAL A 25 -10.13 8.34 -9.32
C VAL A 25 -11.39 7.58 -9.75
N VAL A 26 -12.07 6.96 -8.78
CA VAL A 26 -13.39 6.37 -8.99
C VAL A 26 -14.42 7.50 -9.02
N ALA A 27 -14.86 7.86 -10.23
CA ALA A 27 -15.83 8.94 -10.44
C ALA A 27 -17.29 8.45 -10.46
N ASP A 28 -17.53 7.16 -10.69
CA ASP A 28 -18.88 6.60 -10.72
C ASP A 28 -19.49 6.54 -9.32
N ALA A 29 -20.69 7.10 -9.15
CA ALA A 29 -21.35 7.22 -7.86
C ALA A 29 -21.81 5.87 -7.29
N ALA A 30 -22.31 4.97 -8.15
CA ALA A 30 -22.74 3.64 -7.71
C ALA A 30 -21.54 2.82 -7.23
N GLU A 31 -20.42 2.91 -7.95
CA GLU A 31 -19.17 2.28 -7.53
C GLU A 31 -18.60 2.91 -6.25
N HIS A 32 -18.69 4.23 -6.09
CA HIS A 32 -18.27 4.91 -4.88
C HIS A 32 -19.07 4.45 -3.66
N GLU A 33 -20.40 4.36 -3.78
CA GLU A 33 -21.25 3.83 -2.72
C GLU A 33 -20.88 2.38 -2.40
N ARG A 34 -20.74 1.51 -3.40
CA ARG A 34 -20.32 0.12 -3.17
C ARG A 34 -18.99 0.03 -2.41
N LEU A 35 -18.04 0.90 -2.74
CA LEU A 35 -16.73 0.96 -2.07
C LEU A 35 -16.79 1.64 -0.69
N SER A 36 -17.76 2.52 -0.41
CA SER A 36 -17.95 3.03 0.96
C SER A 36 -18.41 1.94 1.92
N TRP A 37 -19.15 0.94 1.42
CA TRP A 37 -19.59 -0.21 2.21
C TRP A 37 -18.55 -1.33 2.35
N THR A 38 -17.71 -1.54 1.33
CA THR A 38 -16.80 -2.71 1.25
C THR A 38 -15.32 -2.37 1.18
N GLY A 39 -15.00 -1.10 0.98
CA GLY A 39 -13.63 -0.61 0.80
C GLY A 39 -12.90 -0.45 2.11
N SER A 40 -11.59 -0.21 1.99
CA SER A 40 -10.71 0.00 3.14
C SER A 40 -11.07 1.29 3.88
N HIS A 41 -11.13 1.23 5.21
CA HIS A 41 -11.22 2.44 6.02
C HIS A 41 -9.91 3.21 6.00
N SER A 42 -9.99 4.51 5.75
CA SER A 42 -8.85 5.42 5.88
C SER A 42 -8.45 5.54 7.35
N TRP A 43 -7.15 5.44 7.62
CA TRP A 43 -6.59 5.69 8.95
C TRP A 43 -6.69 7.18 9.36
N MET A 44 -6.82 8.08 8.38
CA MET A 44 -7.02 9.51 8.61
C MET A 44 -8.50 9.86 8.39
N PRO A 45 -9.15 10.63 9.29
CA PRO A 45 -10.52 11.09 9.07
C PRO A 45 -10.56 12.07 7.90
N VAL A 46 -11.19 11.66 6.80
CA VAL A 46 -11.37 12.48 5.58
C VAL A 46 -12.86 12.78 5.43
N ARG A 47 -13.23 14.06 5.34
CA ARG A 47 -14.64 14.48 5.28
C ARG A 47 -15.31 14.29 3.92
N ASP A 48 -14.50 14.22 2.85
CA ASP A 48 -14.94 13.99 1.46
C ASP A 48 -13.96 13.03 0.76
N GLY A 49 -13.62 11.93 1.45
CA GLY A 49 -12.67 10.94 0.93
C GLY A 49 -13.14 10.30 -0.38
N GLY A 50 -12.21 10.10 -1.32
CA GLY A 50 -12.48 9.41 -2.58
C GLY A 50 -11.74 8.09 -2.69
N PHE A 51 -12.25 7.20 -3.55
CA PHE A 51 -11.56 5.95 -3.88
C PHE A 51 -10.65 6.13 -5.09
N VAL A 52 -9.48 5.51 -5.02
CA VAL A 52 -8.52 5.46 -6.12
C VAL A 52 -8.37 4.01 -6.56
N ARG A 53 -8.52 3.77 -7.86
CA ARG A 53 -8.24 2.49 -8.50
C ARG A 53 -6.77 2.44 -8.89
N ILE A 54 -6.09 1.40 -8.44
CA ILE A 54 -4.72 1.09 -8.86
C ILE A 54 -4.80 -0.01 -9.93
N GLY A 55 -4.19 0.23 -11.09
CA GLY A 55 -4.12 -0.77 -12.15
C GLY A 55 -3.20 -1.95 -11.78
N SER A 56 -3.49 -3.13 -12.32
CA SER A 56 -2.68 -4.33 -12.13
C SER A 56 -1.44 -4.31 -13.05
N GLU A 57 -0.37 -3.66 -12.59
CA GLU A 57 0.93 -3.64 -13.26
C GLU A 57 1.93 -4.55 -12.49
N PRO A 58 2.99 -5.07 -13.13
CA PRO A 58 3.97 -5.91 -12.45
C PRO A 58 4.59 -5.21 -11.24
N VAL A 59 4.66 -5.92 -10.11
CA VAL A 59 5.15 -5.40 -8.82
C VAL A 59 6.54 -5.95 -8.55
N ALA A 60 7.47 -5.07 -8.14
CA ALA A 60 8.81 -5.46 -7.70
C ALA A 60 8.92 -5.32 -6.17
N GLY A 61 9.38 -6.38 -5.51
CA GLY A 61 9.66 -6.41 -4.08
C GLY A 61 11.13 -6.65 -3.79
N ARG A 62 11.61 -6.14 -2.66
CA ARG A 62 12.96 -6.36 -2.15
C ARG A 62 12.90 -6.77 -0.68
N GLU A 63 13.63 -7.83 -0.35
CA GLU A 63 13.85 -8.27 1.03
C GLU A 63 15.29 -7.94 1.46
N ILE A 64 15.46 -7.58 2.73
CA ILE A 64 16.76 -7.33 3.35
C ILE A 64 16.87 -8.23 4.59
N THR A 65 17.86 -9.11 4.58
CA THR A 65 18.20 -9.97 5.72
C THR A 65 19.24 -9.29 6.60
N GLY A 66 19.04 -9.31 7.93
CA GLY A 66 19.99 -8.74 8.87
C GLY A 66 21.32 -9.50 8.89
N VAL A 67 22.43 -8.77 9.07
CA VAL A 67 23.75 -9.39 9.29
C VAL A 67 23.87 -9.67 10.78
N ARG A 68 23.91 -10.95 11.18
CA ARG A 68 24.37 -11.32 12.53
C ARG A 68 25.86 -11.02 12.61
N THR A 69 26.23 -9.84 13.08
CA THR A 69 27.60 -9.58 13.51
C THR A 69 27.81 -10.33 14.82
N THR A 70 28.34 -11.56 14.75
CA THR A 70 28.91 -12.23 15.91
C THR A 70 30.09 -11.38 16.38
N ARG A 71 29.93 -10.71 17.52
CA ARG A 71 31.04 -10.08 18.25
C ARG A 71 31.65 -11.10 19.21
#